data_AF-A0A1V5FM20-F1
#
_entry.id   AF-A0A1V5FM20-F1
#
_cell.length_a   1.000
_cell.length_b   1.000
_cell.length_c   1.000
_cell.angle_alpha   90.00
_cell.angle_beta   90.00
_cell.angle_gamma   90.00
#
_symmetry.space_group_name_H-M   'P 1'
#
loop_
_entity.id
_entity.type
_entity.pdbx_description
1 polymer ?
#
loop_
_entity_poly.entity_id
_entity_poly.type
_entity_poly.pdbx_seq_one_letter_code
_entity_poly.pdbx_strand_id
1 'polypeptide(L)'
;MSSGVSSSGSQPTRPQGTGLQGLITEMRAIQETQETETSRLRQRLSWLESRRQEFYNLVASDNGSVDTRRKLEETDRQIERMQSTLNRAESDLKQSLLEIRQRIIALLNEEMALLEEQLKELRRRKNEIHHELLPEATARVTRLHEEESQLDQQIEEVVKRLSALANFDVSAPNTSRS
;
A
#
# COMPACT_ATOMS: atom_id res chain seq x y z
N MET A 1 37.17 -18.58 -30.55
CA MET A 1 36.25 -19.50 -29.85
C MET A 1 36.26 -19.10 -28.39
N SER A 2 35.26 -18.34 -27.96
CA SER A 2 35.10 -17.89 -26.57
C SER A 2 33.72 -18.30 -26.10
N SER A 3 33.66 -19.39 -25.33
CA SER A 3 32.45 -19.87 -24.68
C SER A 3 32.24 -19.09 -23.38
N GLY A 4 31.22 -18.25 -23.39
CA GLY A 4 30.73 -17.50 -22.22
C GLY A 4 30.10 -18.43 -21.20
N VAL A 5 30.48 -18.25 -19.94
CA VAL A 5 29.82 -18.80 -18.75
C VAL A 5 28.64 -17.90 -18.44
N SER A 6 27.41 -18.40 -18.69
CA SER A 6 26.20 -17.79 -18.16
C SER A 6 25.91 -18.36 -16.79
N SER A 7 26.21 -17.60 -15.74
CA SER A 7 25.74 -17.92 -14.38
C SER A 7 24.24 -17.62 -14.30
N SER A 8 23.42 -18.67 -14.38
CA SER A 8 22.00 -18.57 -14.05
C SER A 8 21.86 -18.43 -12.53
N GLY A 9 21.84 -17.19 -12.05
CA GLY A 9 21.42 -16.88 -10.69
C GLY A 9 19.97 -17.29 -10.51
N SER A 10 19.74 -18.38 -9.80
CA SER A 10 18.43 -18.80 -9.31
C SER A 10 17.87 -17.69 -8.41
N GLN A 11 16.99 -16.85 -8.94
CA GLN A 11 16.14 -16.00 -8.12
C GLN A 11 15.20 -16.90 -7.29
N PRO A 12 15.05 -16.63 -5.98
CA PRO A 12 14.06 -17.34 -5.19
C PRO A 12 12.67 -16.93 -5.67
N THR A 13 11.93 -17.89 -6.23
CA THR A 13 10.52 -17.75 -6.55
C THR A 13 9.73 -17.55 -5.26
N ARG A 14 9.40 -16.29 -4.96
CA ARG A 14 8.44 -15.94 -3.91
C ARG A 14 7.09 -16.60 -4.25
N PRO A 15 6.44 -17.32 -3.32
CA PRO A 15 5.14 -17.92 -3.60
C PRO A 15 4.13 -16.79 -3.89
N GLN A 16 3.54 -16.86 -5.09
CA GLN A 16 2.45 -15.99 -5.52
C GLN A 16 1.19 -16.38 -4.73
N GLY A 17 0.67 -15.50 -3.87
CA GLY A 17 -0.60 -15.72 -3.19
C GLY A 17 -0.85 -15.00 -1.86
N THR A 18 0.15 -14.37 -1.24
CA THR A 18 0.02 -13.83 0.14
C THR A 18 0.09 -12.31 0.24
N GLY A 19 -0.45 -11.58 -0.73
CA GLY A 19 -0.55 -10.11 -0.70
C GLY A 19 -1.98 -9.64 -0.44
N LEU A 20 -2.16 -8.39 -0.01
CA LEU A 20 -3.48 -7.76 0.17
C LEU A 20 -4.38 -7.93 -1.06
N GLN A 21 -3.81 -7.74 -2.25
CA GLN A 21 -4.51 -7.96 -3.52
C GLN A 21 -4.98 -9.41 -3.70
N GLY A 22 -4.16 -10.38 -3.27
CA GLY A 22 -4.51 -11.80 -3.31
C GLY A 22 -5.71 -12.12 -2.42
N LEU A 23 -5.71 -11.60 -1.18
CA LEU A 23 -6.83 -11.77 -0.24
C LEU A 23 -8.11 -11.10 -0.73
N ILE A 24 -8.02 -9.92 -1.36
CA ILE A 24 -9.19 -9.25 -1.95
C ILE A 24 -9.76 -10.07 -3.11
N THR A 25 -8.90 -10.63 -3.96
CA THR A 25 -9.32 -11.50 -5.06
C THR A 25 -9.95 -12.79 -4.53
N GLU A 26 -9.37 -13.41 -3.52
CA GLU A 26 -9.90 -14.60 -2.85
C GLU A 26 -11.28 -14.33 -2.23
N MET A 27 -11.42 -13.22 -1.50
CA MET A 27 -12.70 -12.79 -0.92
C MET A 27 -13.79 -12.66 -2.00
N ARG A 28 -13.46 -12.03 -3.14
CA ARG A 28 -14.40 -11.85 -4.25
C ARG A 28 -14.79 -13.19 -4.88
N ALA A 29 -13.82 -14.08 -5.11
CA ALA A 29 -14.09 -15.40 -5.69
C ALA A 29 -14.99 -16.26 -4.80
N ILE A 30 -14.78 -16.21 -3.47
CA ILE A 30 -15.61 -16.90 -2.49
C ILE A 30 -17.03 -16.33 -2.47
N GLN A 31 -17.17 -15.00 -2.50
CA GLN A 31 -18.48 -14.34 -2.56
C GLN A 31 -19.25 -14.74 -3.81
N GLU A 32 -18.63 -14.67 -4.98
CA GLU A 32 -19.26 -15.00 -6.26
C GLU A 32 -19.72 -16.46 -6.30
N THR A 33 -18.84 -17.39 -5.90
CA THR A 33 -19.18 -18.82 -5.85
C THR A 33 -20.36 -19.06 -4.93
N GLN A 34 -20.35 -18.47 -3.73
CA GLN A 34 -21.43 -18.65 -2.76
C GLN A 34 -22.74 -17.97 -3.18
N GLU A 35 -22.71 -16.82 -3.86
CA GLU A 35 -23.90 -16.18 -4.41
C GLU A 35 -24.58 -17.07 -5.46
N THR A 36 -23.80 -17.74 -6.31
CA THR A 36 -24.35 -18.68 -7.30
C THR A 36 -24.96 -19.92 -6.63
N GLU A 37 -24.29 -20.51 -5.64
CA GLU A 37 -24.76 -21.69 -4.91
C GLU A 37 -26.02 -21.38 -4.10
N THR A 38 -26.02 -20.28 -3.34
CA THR A 38 -27.18 -19.84 -2.54
C THR A 38 -28.38 -19.52 -3.45
N SER A 39 -28.15 -18.87 -4.59
CA SER A 39 -29.21 -18.61 -5.58
C SER A 39 -29.81 -19.91 -6.11
N ARG A 40 -28.97 -20.90 -6.46
CA ARG A 40 -29.41 -22.22 -6.91
C ARG A 40 -30.22 -22.95 -5.83
N LEU A 41 -29.77 -22.92 -4.59
CA LEU A 41 -30.48 -23.54 -3.46
C LEU A 41 -31.83 -22.86 -3.20
N ARG A 42 -31.89 -21.53 -3.25
CA ARG A 42 -33.14 -20.76 -3.08
C ARG A 42 -34.15 -21.05 -4.19
N GLN A 43 -33.71 -21.12 -5.45
CA GLN A 43 -34.58 -21.52 -6.56
C GLN A 43 -35.15 -22.93 -6.35
N ARG A 44 -34.31 -23.87 -5.91
CA ARG A 44 -34.75 -25.23 -5.65
C ARG A 44 -35.69 -25.34 -4.44
N LEU A 45 -35.48 -24.53 -3.39
CA LEU A 45 -36.43 -24.41 -2.26
C LEU A 45 -37.78 -23.91 -2.73
N SER A 46 -37.81 -22.83 -3.51
CA SER A 46 -39.05 -22.27 -4.06
C SER A 46 -39.82 -23.29 -4.90
N TRP A 47 -39.11 -24.10 -5.71
CA TRP A 47 -39.72 -25.19 -6.45
C TRP A 47 -40.32 -26.26 -5.53
N LEU A 48 -39.60 -26.67 -4.48
CA LEU A 48 -40.10 -27.65 -3.51
C LEU A 48 -41.30 -27.12 -2.72
N GLU A 49 -41.29 -25.85 -2.34
CA GLU A 49 -42.41 -25.19 -1.64
C GLU A 49 -43.66 -25.14 -2.52
N SER A 50 -43.49 -24.80 -3.81
CA SER A 50 -44.57 -24.84 -4.80
C SER A 50 -45.11 -26.28 -4.95
N ARG A 51 -44.21 -27.26 -5.04
CA ARG A 51 -44.57 -28.67 -5.16
C ARG A 51 -45.29 -29.19 -3.91
N ARG A 52 -44.87 -28.77 -2.73
CA ARG A 52 -45.51 -29.08 -1.46
C ARG A 52 -46.94 -28.55 -1.45
N GLN A 53 -47.15 -27.31 -1.90
CA GLN A 53 -48.48 -26.71 -1.97
C GLN A 53 -49.41 -27.48 -2.91
N GLU A 54 -48.92 -27.93 -4.07
CA GLU A 54 -49.68 -28.79 -4.98
C GLU A 54 -50.13 -30.10 -4.29
N PHE A 55 -49.22 -30.75 -3.56
CA PHE A 55 -49.55 -31.98 -2.84
C PHE A 55 -50.54 -31.72 -1.70
N TYR A 56 -50.41 -30.63 -0.95
CA TYR A 56 -51.40 -30.25 0.06
C TYR A 56 -52.80 -30.07 -0.54
N ASN A 57 -52.90 -29.36 -1.68
CA ASN A 57 -54.17 -29.14 -2.37
C ASN A 57 -54.80 -30.47 -2.85
N LEU A 58 -53.98 -31.43 -3.30
CA LEU A 58 -54.44 -32.76 -3.70
C LEU A 58 -54.88 -33.62 -2.51
N VAL A 59 -54.18 -33.53 -1.38
CA VAL A 59 -54.57 -34.25 -0.15
C VAL A 59 -55.85 -33.67 0.44
N ALA A 60 -56.02 -32.34 0.37
CA ALA A 60 -57.21 -31.64 0.89
C ALA A 60 -58.49 -31.86 0.06
N SER A 61 -58.37 -32.21 -1.22
CA SER A 61 -59.52 -32.39 -2.13
C SER A 61 -60.14 -33.80 -2.11
N ASP A 62 -60.01 -34.53 -0.99
CA ASP A 62 -60.57 -35.87 -0.72
C ASP A 62 -60.16 -37.01 -1.70
N ASN A 63 -59.29 -36.71 -2.67
CA ASN A 63 -58.65 -37.64 -3.63
C ASN A 63 -57.18 -37.97 -3.26
N GLY A 64 -56.75 -37.62 -2.05
CA GLY A 64 -55.38 -37.82 -1.59
C GLY A 64 -55.05 -39.29 -1.37
N SER A 65 -54.49 -39.96 -2.38
CA SER A 65 -53.97 -41.33 -2.22
C SER A 65 -52.86 -41.39 -1.17
N VAL A 66 -52.64 -42.58 -0.60
CA VAL A 66 -51.53 -42.86 0.32
C VAL A 66 -50.18 -42.44 -0.29
N ASP A 67 -50.02 -42.64 -1.60
CA ASP A 67 -48.82 -42.22 -2.34
C ASP A 67 -48.65 -40.69 -2.37
N THR A 68 -49.73 -39.93 -2.50
CA THR A 68 -49.68 -38.46 -2.48
C THR A 68 -49.26 -37.95 -1.10
N ARG A 69 -49.76 -38.55 0.00
CA ARG A 69 -49.32 -38.23 1.37
C ARG A 69 -47.85 -38.56 1.58
N ARG A 70 -47.39 -39.72 1.10
CA ARG A 70 -45.96 -40.10 1.18
C ARG A 70 -45.05 -39.14 0.41
N LYS A 71 -45.48 -38.68 -0.77
CA LYS A 71 -44.74 -37.68 -1.58
C LYS A 71 -44.71 -36.32 -0.90
N LEU A 72 -45.79 -35.92 -0.22
CA LEU A 72 -45.83 -34.70 0.58
C LEU A 72 -44.80 -34.76 1.72
N GLU A 73 -44.82 -35.83 2.53
CA GLU A 73 -43.85 -36.03 3.61
C GLU A 73 -42.39 -36.04 3.11
N GLU A 74 -42.13 -36.68 1.96
CA GLU A 74 -40.79 -36.65 1.37
C GLU A 74 -40.39 -35.26 0.90
N THR A 75 -41.34 -34.48 0.35
CA THR A 75 -41.10 -33.09 -0.06
C THR A 75 -40.80 -32.22 1.15
N ASP A 76 -41.52 -32.38 2.25
CA ASP A 76 -41.25 -31.69 3.52
C ASP A 76 -39.85 -32.01 4.06
N ARG A 77 -39.47 -33.29 4.09
CA ARG A 77 -38.11 -33.69 4.50
C ARG A 77 -37.04 -33.14 3.57
N GLN A 78 -37.32 -32.98 2.28
CA GLN A 78 -36.37 -32.36 1.34
C GLN A 78 -36.23 -30.86 1.59
N ILE A 79 -37.33 -30.15 1.90
CA ILE A 79 -37.32 -28.74 2.27
C ILE A 79 -36.49 -28.55 3.54
N GLU A 80 -36.75 -29.31 4.60
CA GLU A 80 -36.01 -29.22 5.87
C GLU A 80 -34.51 -29.46 5.68
N ARG A 81 -34.14 -30.52 4.95
CA ARG A 81 -32.74 -30.83 4.62
C ARG A 81 -32.09 -29.68 3.86
N MET A 82 -32.78 -29.12 2.87
CA MET A 82 -32.23 -28.01 2.08
C MET A 82 -32.12 -26.71 2.86
N GLN A 83 -33.08 -26.38 3.72
CA GLN A 83 -33.01 -25.22 4.62
C GLN A 83 -31.82 -25.36 5.58
N SER A 84 -31.59 -26.55 6.13
CA SER A 84 -30.42 -26.82 6.97
C SER A 84 -29.10 -26.62 6.21
N THR A 85 -29.00 -27.13 4.99
CA THR A 85 -27.82 -26.95 4.14
C THR A 85 -27.59 -25.48 3.79
N LEU A 86 -28.66 -24.74 3.44
CA LEU A 86 -28.56 -23.31 3.14
C LEU A 86 -28.06 -22.52 4.34
N ASN A 87 -28.61 -22.75 5.53
CA ASN A 87 -28.20 -22.07 6.75
C ASN A 87 -26.73 -22.34 7.10
N ARG A 88 -26.25 -23.57 6.88
CA ARG A 88 -24.84 -23.92 7.07
C ARG A 88 -23.94 -23.19 6.07
N ALA A 89 -24.26 -23.24 4.78
CA ALA A 89 -23.50 -22.55 3.74
C ALA A 89 -23.43 -21.02 4.00
N GLU A 90 -24.55 -20.40 4.39
CA GLU A 90 -24.56 -18.98 4.76
C GLU A 90 -23.70 -18.66 5.99
N SER A 91 -23.67 -19.57 6.98
CA SER A 91 -22.81 -19.42 8.16
C SER A 91 -21.32 -19.57 7.81
N ASP A 92 -20.98 -20.57 7.01
CA ASP A 92 -19.60 -20.85 6.59
C ASP A 92 -19.04 -19.72 5.72
N LEU A 93 -19.86 -19.14 4.84
CA LEU A 93 -19.50 -17.95 4.07
C LEU A 93 -19.21 -16.77 5.00
N LYS A 94 -20.12 -16.46 5.94
CA LYS A 94 -19.91 -15.35 6.89
C LYS A 94 -18.62 -15.52 7.65
N GLN A 95 -18.34 -16.74 8.11
CA GLN A 95 -17.11 -17.05 8.84
C GLN A 95 -15.87 -16.84 7.96
N SER A 96 -15.87 -17.38 6.74
CA SER A 96 -14.75 -17.24 5.79
C SER A 96 -14.48 -15.77 5.44
N LEU A 97 -15.54 -14.96 5.24
CA LEU A 97 -15.40 -13.53 4.97
C LEU A 97 -14.85 -12.76 6.17
N LEU A 98 -15.27 -13.12 7.39
CA LEU A 98 -14.74 -12.51 8.61
C LEU A 98 -13.24 -12.80 8.76
N GLU A 99 -12.81 -14.03 8.51
CA GLU A 99 -11.40 -14.43 8.59
C GLU A 99 -10.55 -13.68 7.56
N ILE A 100 -10.99 -13.60 6.30
CA ILE A 100 -10.27 -12.84 5.27
C ILE A 100 -10.21 -11.37 5.63
N ARG A 101 -11.32 -10.78 6.10
CA ARG A 101 -11.36 -9.38 6.52
C ARG A 101 -10.39 -9.10 7.67
N GLN A 102 -10.34 -9.96 8.68
CA GLN A 102 -9.40 -9.83 9.81
C GLN A 102 -7.95 -9.85 9.30
N ARG A 103 -7.65 -10.75 8.35
CA ARG A 103 -6.32 -10.83 7.75
C ARG A 103 -5.94 -9.60 6.93
N ILE A 104 -6.89 -9.04 6.17
CA ILE A 104 -6.69 -7.77 5.45
C ILE A 104 -6.39 -6.63 6.42
N ILE A 105 -7.16 -6.51 7.52
CA ILE A 105 -6.95 -5.48 8.54
C ILE A 105 -5.58 -5.63 9.19
N ALA A 106 -5.15 -6.85 9.52
CA ALA A 106 -3.84 -7.11 10.09
C ALA A 106 -2.70 -6.62 9.17
N LEU A 107 -2.77 -6.96 7.88
CA LEU A 107 -1.78 -6.51 6.90
C LEU A 107 -1.74 -4.98 6.75
N LEU A 108 -2.91 -4.33 6.72
CA LEU A 108 -2.98 -2.86 6.65
C LEU A 108 -2.41 -2.20 7.90
N ASN A 109 -2.63 -2.77 9.09
CA ASN A 109 -2.05 -2.25 10.33
C ASN A 109 -0.53 -2.40 10.36
N GLU A 110 0.00 -3.52 9.86
CA GLU A 110 1.45 -3.71 9.70
C GLU A 110 2.05 -2.68 8.74
N GLU A 111 1.41 -2.44 7.60
CA GLU A 111 1.85 -1.43 6.62
C GLU A 111 1.79 -0.01 7.20
N MET A 112 0.72 0.33 7.92
CA MET A 112 0.58 1.61 8.62
C MET A 112 1.71 1.82 9.64
N ALA A 113 2.02 0.82 10.45
CA ALA A 113 3.09 0.92 11.45
C ALA A 113 4.47 1.16 10.80
N LEU A 114 4.75 0.50 9.67
CA LEU A 114 5.99 0.73 8.91
C LEU A 114 6.06 2.15 8.35
N LEU A 115 4.97 2.66 7.79
CA LEU A 115 4.89 4.02 7.25
C LEU A 115 5.03 5.08 8.36
N GLU A 116 4.45 4.85 9.52
CA GLU A 116 4.58 5.73 10.69
C GLU A 116 6.04 5.84 11.15
N GLU A 117 6.76 4.72 11.22
CA GLU A 117 8.17 4.72 11.61
C GLU A 117 9.05 5.40 10.54
N GLN A 118 8.80 5.14 9.26
CA GLN A 118 9.48 5.85 8.17
C GLN A 118 9.24 7.36 8.22
N LEU A 119 7.99 7.79 8.48
CA LEU A 119 7.65 9.20 8.61
C LEU A 119 8.36 9.85 9.79
N LYS A 120 8.47 9.14 10.92
CA LYS A 120 9.19 9.60 12.11
C LYS A 120 10.68 9.80 11.82
N GLU A 121 11.32 8.86 11.13
CA GLU A 121 12.72 9.00 10.73
C GLU A 121 12.93 10.15 9.75
N LEU A 122 12.03 10.33 8.77
CA LEU A 122 12.08 11.47 7.85
C LEU A 122 11.93 12.81 8.61
N ARG A 123 11.03 12.88 9.59
CA ARG A 123 10.89 14.07 10.46
C ARG A 123 12.16 14.33 11.26
N ARG A 124 12.78 13.28 11.82
CA ARG A 124 14.06 13.40 12.54
C ARG A 124 15.15 13.97 11.64
N ARG A 125 15.35 13.38 10.46
CA ARG A 125 16.34 13.85 9.46
C ARG A 125 16.07 15.28 9.00
N LYS A 126 14.82 15.62 8.75
CA LYS A 126 14.43 16.99 8.40
C LYS A 126 14.85 17.98 9.50
N ASN A 127 14.58 17.65 10.76
CA ASN A 127 14.92 18.51 11.89
C ASN A 127 16.43 18.67 12.07
N GLU A 128 17.19 17.58 11.90
CA GLU A 128 18.66 17.58 11.92
C GLU A 128 19.23 18.52 10.84
N ILE A 129 18.73 18.42 9.60
CA ILE A 129 19.12 19.33 8.51
C ILE A 129 18.77 20.79 8.86
N HIS A 130 17.57 21.03 9.38
CA HIS A 130 17.08 22.39 9.60
C HIS A 130 17.74 23.10 10.78
N HIS A 131 18.04 22.38 11.86
CA HIS A 131 18.52 22.98 13.10
C HIS A 131 20.03 22.85 13.33
N GLU A 132 20.69 21.91 12.67
CA GLU A 132 22.13 21.71 12.85
C GLU A 132 22.88 22.08 11.57
N LEU A 133 22.58 21.40 10.46
CA LEU A 133 23.38 21.50 9.24
C LEU A 133 23.21 22.84 8.51
N LEU A 134 21.98 23.35 8.37
CA LEU A 134 21.74 24.62 7.69
C LEU A 134 22.35 25.82 8.44
N PRO A 135 22.18 25.97 9.76
CA PRO A 135 22.82 27.04 10.52
C PRO A 135 24.35 26.97 10.47
N GLU A 136 24.92 25.77 10.59
CA GLU A 136 26.37 25.57 10.49
C GLU A 136 26.90 25.99 9.11
N ALA A 137 26.25 25.53 8.03
CA ALA A 137 26.62 25.89 6.68
C ALA A 137 26.50 27.41 6.45
N THR A 138 25.44 28.02 6.95
CA THR A 138 25.22 29.48 6.86
C THR A 138 26.33 30.24 7.58
N ALA A 139 26.65 29.85 8.82
CA ALA A 139 27.72 30.48 9.60
C ALA A 139 29.10 30.35 8.92
N ARG A 140 29.37 29.19 8.32
CA ARG A 140 30.61 28.96 7.57
C ARG A 140 30.70 29.86 6.33
N VAL A 141 29.60 30.01 5.58
CA VAL A 141 29.55 30.92 4.42
C VAL A 141 29.76 32.37 4.85
N THR A 142 29.14 32.82 5.95
CA THR A 142 29.34 34.18 6.46
C THR A 142 30.80 34.43 6.82
N ARG A 143 31.48 33.48 7.48
CA ARG A 143 32.91 33.62 7.82
C ARG A 143 33.80 33.72 6.58
N LEU A 144 33.57 32.85 5.59
CA LEU A 144 34.33 32.87 4.34
C LEU A 144 34.14 34.19 3.58
N HIS A 145 32.91 34.73 3.60
CA HIS A 145 32.63 36.03 2.98
C HIS A 145 33.35 37.19 3.68
N GLU A 146 33.49 37.13 5.01
CA GLU A 146 34.22 38.14 5.76
C GLU A 146 35.74 38.03 5.56
N GLU A 147 36.28 36.81 5.48
CA GLU A 147 37.67 36.55 5.10
C GLU A 147 37.97 37.08 3.68
N GLU A 148 37.07 36.83 2.71
CA GLU A 148 37.15 37.36 1.35
C GLU A 148 37.18 38.89 1.34
N SER A 149 36.28 39.55 2.07
CA SER A 149 36.24 41.01 2.16
C SER A 149 37.51 41.60 2.78
N GLN A 150 38.09 40.94 3.80
CA GLN A 150 39.36 41.37 4.40
C GLN A 150 40.53 41.24 3.41
N LEU A 151 40.56 40.16 2.62
CA LEU A 151 41.58 39.98 1.58
C LEU A 151 41.45 41.04 0.49
N ASP A 152 40.23 41.37 0.06
CA ASP A 152 40.00 42.46 -0.91
C ASP A 152 40.53 43.81 -0.41
N GLN A 153 40.28 44.14 0.88
CA GLN A 153 40.82 45.37 1.49
C GLN A 153 42.35 45.37 1.53
N GLN A 154 42.97 44.24 1.88
CA GLN A 154 44.43 44.11 1.88
C GLN A 154 45.02 44.27 0.46
N ILE A 155 44.37 43.68 -0.55
CA ILE A 155 44.77 43.84 -1.95
C ILE A 155 44.66 45.31 -2.36
N GLU A 156 43.56 45.99 -2.04
CA GLU A 156 43.36 47.40 -2.35
C GLU A 156 44.44 48.28 -1.70
N GLU A 157 44.80 47.99 -0.45
CA GLU A 157 45.86 48.72 0.24
C GLU A 157 47.24 48.49 -0.38
N VAL A 158 47.56 47.26 -0.79
CA VAL A 158 48.79 46.95 -1.53
C VAL A 158 48.83 47.70 -2.86
N VAL A 159 47.72 47.73 -3.59
CA VAL A 159 47.59 48.48 -4.86
C VAL A 159 47.79 49.99 -4.64
N LYS A 160 47.22 50.57 -3.57
CA LYS A 160 47.45 51.97 -3.18
C LYS A 160 48.92 52.25 -2.86
N ARG A 161 49.59 51.36 -2.13
CA ARG A 161 51.03 51.51 -1.83
C ARG A 161 51.89 51.39 -3.09
N LEU A 162 51.60 50.45 -3.98
CA LEU A 162 52.30 50.28 -5.26
C LEU A 162 52.15 51.50 -6.17
N SER A 163 50.94 52.05 -6.28
CA SER A 163 50.69 53.27 -7.06
C SER A 163 51.36 54.51 -6.46
N ALA A 164 51.41 54.64 -5.13
CA ALA A 164 52.15 55.71 -4.47
C ALA A 164 53.67 55.64 -4.75
N LEU A 165 54.25 54.44 -4.77
CA LEU A 165 55.65 54.23 -5.15
C LEU A 165 55.91 54.60 -6.61
N ALA A 166 55.02 54.23 -7.52
CA ALA A 166 55.13 54.59 -8.94
C ALA A 166 55.07 56.11 -9.18
N ASN A 167 54.35 56.86 -8.34
CA ASN A 167 54.28 58.33 -8.42
C ASN A 167 55.48 59.04 -7.77
N PHE A 168 56.25 58.36 -6.91
CA PHE A 168 57.43 58.93 -6.26
C PHE A 168 58.63 59.04 -7.24
N ASP A 169 58.67 58.21 -8.28
CA ASP A 169 59.75 58.14 -9.26
C ASP A 169 59.67 59.24 -10.36
N VAL A 170 58.70 60.17 -10.28
CA VAL A 170 58.52 61.28 -11.25
C VAL A 170 58.95 62.65 -10.68
N SER A 171 59.38 62.72 -9.42
CA SER A 171 59.77 63.99 -8.76
C SER A 171 61.27 64.13 -8.45
N ALA A 172 62.15 63.38 -9.12
CA ALA A 172 63.57 63.69 -9.06
C ALA A 172 63.81 65.08 -9.71
N PRO A 173 64.28 66.09 -8.96
CA PRO A 173 64.54 67.40 -9.52
C PRO A 173 65.69 67.26 -10.51
N ASN A 174 65.43 67.75 -11.71
CA ASN A 174 66.41 67.97 -12.76
C ASN A 174 67.48 68.92 -12.22
N THR A 175 68.51 68.40 -11.54
CA THR A 175 69.69 69.18 -11.19
C THR A 175 70.51 69.33 -12.46
N SER A 176 70.27 70.45 -13.13
CA SER A 176 71.17 71.06 -14.07
C SER A 176 72.63 70.89 -13.61
N ARG A 177 73.45 70.30 -14.47
CA ARG A 177 74.90 70.42 -14.38
C ARG A 177 75.43 70.89 -15.74
N SER A 178 75.79 72.17 -15.73
CA SER A 178 76.85 72.88 -16.46
C SER A 178 77.01 72.64 -17.96
#